data_AF-A0A7X6N1S9-F1
#
_entry.id   AF-A0A7X6N1S9-F1
#
_cell.length_a   1.000
_cell.length_b   1.000
_cell.length_c   1.000
_cell.angle_alpha   90.00
_cell.angle_beta   90.00
_cell.angle_gamma   90.00
#
_symmetry.space_group_name_H-M   'P 1'
#
loop_
_entity.id
_entity.type
_entity.pdbx_description
1 polymer ?
#
loop_
_entity_poly.entity_id
_entity_poly.type
_entity_poly.pdbx_seq_one_letter_code
_entity_poly.pdbx_strand_id
1 'polypeptide(L)'
;MILYPSVDKLLENVDSRYKLISLASKRAHELEAGAKPTLERFDSVKSIGQALEEIEAGDVIIEPGTDAIAEATKLRKNGFK
;
A
#
# COMPACT_ATOMS: atom_id res chain seq x y z
N MET A 1 -15.12 -8.22 12.12
CA MET A 1 -13.81 -7.56 12.00
C MET A 1 -14.05 -6.26 11.25
N ILE A 2 -13.91 -5.12 11.92
CA ILE A 2 -14.03 -3.80 11.32
C ILE A 2 -12.64 -3.45 10.76
N LEU A 3 -12.58 -3.04 9.50
CA LEU A 3 -11.34 -2.53 8.90
C LEU A 3 -11.10 -1.13 9.49
N TYR A 4 -9.96 -0.95 10.14
CA TYR A 4 -9.48 0.35 10.57
C TYR A 4 -8.11 0.58 9.93
N PRO A 5 -7.86 1.78 9.37
CA PRO A 5 -8.81 2.86 9.08
C PRO A 5 -9.87 2.48 8.03
N SER A 6 -10.87 3.35 7.80
CA SER A 6 -11.91 3.12 6.79
C SER A 6 -11.34 3.22 5.37
N VAL A 7 -11.95 2.50 4.41
CA VAL A 7 -11.51 2.52 3.01
C VAL A 7 -11.59 3.93 2.42
N ASP A 8 -12.60 4.71 2.77
CA ASP A 8 -12.76 6.07 2.23
C ASP A 8 -11.60 6.98 2.64
N LYS A 9 -11.16 6.93 3.91
CA LYS A 9 -9.96 7.65 4.37
C LYS A 9 -8.69 7.22 3.64
N LEU A 10 -8.54 5.93 3.40
CA LEU A 10 -7.38 5.39 2.68
C LEU A 10 -7.35 5.86 1.23
N LEU A 11 -8.51 6.02 0.59
CA LEU A 11 -8.62 6.49 -0.78
C LEU A 11 -8.35 7.99 -0.95
N GLU A 12 -8.30 8.77 0.14
CA GLU A 12 -7.80 10.15 0.11
C GLU A 12 -6.29 10.20 -0.15
N ASN A 13 -5.56 9.15 0.30
CA ASN A 13 -4.10 9.03 0.12
C ASN A 13 -3.72 8.20 -1.13
N VAL A 14 -4.57 7.24 -1.52
CA VAL A 14 -4.31 6.34 -2.66
C VAL A 14 -5.48 6.37 -3.64
N ASP A 15 -5.21 6.81 -4.87
CA ASP A 15 -6.18 7.07 -5.94
C ASP A 15 -6.97 5.83 -6.46
N SER A 16 -6.65 4.62 -6.01
CA SER A 16 -7.32 3.39 -6.45
C SER A 16 -7.32 2.30 -5.38
N ARG A 17 -8.46 1.60 -5.27
CA ARG A 17 -8.61 0.43 -4.38
C ARG A 17 -7.60 -0.68 -4.69
N TYR A 18 -7.30 -0.91 -5.97
CA TYR A 18 -6.32 -1.94 -6.35
C TYR A 18 -4.91 -1.56 -5.91
N LYS A 19 -4.53 -0.29 -6.12
CA LYS A 19 -3.24 0.24 -5.66
C LYS A 19 -3.13 0.21 -4.14
N LEU A 20 -4.21 0.56 -3.43
CA LEU A 20 -4.28 0.48 -1.98
C LEU A 20 -4.03 -0.95 -1.48
N ILE A 21 -4.68 -1.95 -2.07
CA ILE A 21 -4.49 -3.36 -1.70
C ILE A 21 -3.05 -3.80 -1.97
N SER A 22 -2.49 -3.46 -3.14
CA SER A 22 -1.12 -3.80 -3.50
C SER A 22 -0.09 -3.14 -2.58
N LEU A 23 -0.27 -1.85 -2.27
CA LEU A 23 0.60 -1.08 -1.37
C LEU A 23 0.56 -1.66 0.05
N ALA A 24 -0.64 -1.86 0.59
CA ALA A 24 -0.82 -2.42 1.93
C ALA A 24 -0.25 -3.84 2.04
N SER A 25 -0.45 -4.69 1.03
CA SER A 25 0.12 -6.04 1.02
C SER A 25 1.64 -6.03 0.98
N LYS A 26 2.25 -5.18 0.13
CA LYS A 26 3.70 -5.06 0.07
C LYS A 26 4.26 -4.57 1.41
N ARG A 27 3.65 -3.52 1.97
CA ARG A 27 4.10 -2.95 3.23
C ARG A 27 3.94 -3.90 4.41
N ALA A 28 2.83 -4.65 4.46
CA ALA A 28 2.61 -5.68 5.47
C ALA A 28 3.73 -6.74 5.46
N HIS A 29 4.17 -7.18 4.28
CA HIS A 29 5.29 -8.12 4.16
C HIS A 29 6.62 -7.53 4.60
N GLU A 30 6.87 -6.23 4.35
CA GLU A 30 8.06 -5.57 4.86
C GLU A 30 8.06 -5.54 6.40
N LEU A 31 6.93 -5.20 7.03
CA LEU A 31 6.77 -5.23 8.48
C LEU A 31 6.98 -6.64 9.05
N GLU A 32 6.42 -7.67 8.40
CA GLU A 32 6.63 -9.08 8.76
C GLU A 32 8.09 -9.52 8.62
N ALA A 33 8.81 -8.95 7.65
CA ALA A 33 10.25 -9.17 7.47
C ALA A 33 11.13 -8.39 8.47
N GLY A 34 10.53 -7.63 9.39
CA GLY A 34 11.25 -6.88 10.42
C GLY A 34 11.65 -5.47 9.99
N ALA A 35 11.06 -4.93 8.92
CA ALA A 35 11.22 -3.52 8.60
C ALA A 35 10.75 -2.66 9.79
N LYS A 36 11.43 -1.54 10.00
CA LYS A 36 11.05 -0.61 11.06
C LYS A 36 9.67 0.00 10.73
N PRO A 37 8.71 -0.04 11.67
CA PRO A 37 7.46 0.69 11.52
C PRO A 37 7.71 2.21 11.49
N THR A 38 6.85 2.94 10.78
CA THR A 38 6.93 4.41 10.71
C THR A 38 6.19 5.08 11.86
N LEU A 39 5.16 4.41 12.40
CA LEU A 39 4.40 4.86 13.56
C LEU A 39 4.91 4.23 14.86
N GLU A 40 4.80 4.97 15.96
CA GLU A 40 5.16 4.49 17.29
C GLU A 40 4.08 3.58 17.90
N ARG A 41 2.83 3.71 17.46
CA ARG A 41 1.66 3.00 18.00
C ARG A 41 0.75 2.57 16.87
N PHE A 42 0.16 1.39 17.06
CA PHE A 42 -0.82 0.81 16.16
C PHE A 42 -2.03 0.32 16.96
N ASP A 43 -3.21 0.52 16.40
CA ASP A 43 -4.44 -0.09 16.89
C ASP A 43 -4.54 -1.55 16.43
N SER A 44 -4.01 -1.86 15.24
CA SER A 44 -4.00 -3.21 14.71
C SER A 44 -2.81 -4.04 15.18
N VAL A 45 -3.10 -5.29 15.52
CA VAL A 45 -2.10 -6.31 15.84
C VAL A 45 -1.57 -6.98 14.56
N LYS A 46 -2.34 -6.97 13.47
CA LYS A 46 -1.95 -7.62 12.22
C LYS A 46 -1.18 -6.65 11.34
N SER A 47 -0.10 -7.15 10.73
CA SER A 47 0.74 -6.44 9.75
C SER A 47 -0.07 -5.68 8.69
N ILE A 48 -1.12 -6.30 8.16
CA ILE A 48 -1.97 -5.65 7.15
C ILE A 48 -2.72 -4.44 7.69
N GLY A 49 -3.19 -4.47 8.94
CA GLY A 49 -3.84 -3.30 9.54
C GLY A 49 -2.84 -2.21 9.87
N GLN A 50 -1.66 -2.59 10.38
CA GLN A 50 -0.57 -1.65 10.63
C GLN A 50 -0.15 -0.93 9.35
N ALA A 51 -0.02 -1.65 8.23
CA ALA A 51 0.24 -1.05 6.93
C ALA A 51 -0.83 -0.05 6.49
N LEU A 52 -2.12 -0.34 6.75
CA LEU A 52 -3.20 0.60 6.46
C LEU A 52 -3.13 1.85 7.35
N GLU A 53 -2.73 1.72 8.62
CA GLU A 53 -2.52 2.84 9.52
C GLU A 53 -1.35 3.73 9.05
N GLU A 54 -0.23 3.14 8.61
CA GLU A 54 0.89 3.92 8.05
C GLU A 54 0.53 4.61 6.73
N ILE A 55 -0.35 4.00 5.90
CA ILE A 55 -0.88 4.63 4.68
C ILE A 55 -1.80 5.80 5.01
N GLU A 56 -2.65 5.70 6.03
CA GLU A 56 -3.52 6.81 6.45
C GLU A 56 -2.72 7.97 7.07
N ALA A 57 -1.62 7.67 7.77
CA ALA A 57 -0.68 8.68 8.25
C ALA A 57 0.10 9.39 7.13
N GLY A 58 0.10 8.84 5.91
CA GLY A 58 0.84 9.39 4.76
C GLY A 58 2.33 9.05 4.74
N ASP A 59 2.80 8.17 5.64
CA ASP A 59 4.21 7.75 5.72
C ASP A 59 4.57 6.72 4.64
N VAL A 60 3.57 6.00 4.12
CA VAL A 60 3.71 4.98 3.09
C VAL A 60 2.95 5.41 1.85
N ILE A 61 3.69 5.76 0.80
CA ILE A 61 3.16 6.29 -0.46
C ILE A 61 3.60 5.46 -1.67
N ILE A 62 2.88 5.61 -2.77
CA ILE A 62 3.31 5.12 -4.07
C ILE A 62 4.17 6.22 -4.70
N GLU A 63 5.41 5.90 -5.05
CA GLU A 63 6.25 6.83 -5.79
C GLU A 63 5.59 7.16 -7.15
N PRO A 64 5.39 8.45 -7.48
CA PRO A 64 4.76 8.84 -8.72
C PRO A 64 5.64 8.39 -9.91
N GLY A 65 5.06 7.55 -10.77
CA GLY A 65 5.70 7.07 -12.00
C GLY A 65 6.28 5.65 -11.92
N THR A 66 6.31 5.00 -10.76
CA THR A 66 6.84 3.62 -10.59
C THR A 66 5.74 2.56 -10.53
N ASP A 67 4.56 2.83 -11.10
CA ASP A 67 3.46 1.85 -11.16
C ASP A 67 3.95 0.60 -11.91
N ALA A 68 4.39 -0.41 -11.17
CA ALA A 68 4.93 -1.65 -11.73
C ALA A 68 3.91 -2.34 -12.64
N ILE A 69 2.60 -2.15 -12.36
CA ILE A 69 1.50 -2.60 -13.22
C ILE A 69 1.48 -1.81 -14.54
N ALA A 70 1.70 -0.49 -14.51
CA ALA A 70 1.77 0.33 -15.72
C ALA A 70 3.04 -0.01 -16.53
N GLU A 71 4.18 -0.23 -15.88
CA GLU A 71 5.42 -0.66 -16.54
C GLU A 71 5.29 -2.06 -17.16
N ALA A 72 4.78 -3.04 -16.41
CA ALA A 72 4.54 -4.38 -16.92
C ALA A 72 3.52 -4.37 -18.09
N THR A 73 2.51 -3.50 -18.03
CA THR A 73 1.55 -3.31 -19.12
C THR A 73 2.20 -2.64 -20.34
N LYS A 74 3.11 -1.69 -20.16
CA LYS A 74 3.91 -1.10 -21.26
C LYS A 74 4.81 -2.14 -21.91
N LEU A 75 5.50 -2.96 -21.13
CA LEU A 75 6.36 -4.04 -21.65
C LEU A 75 5.55 -5.07 -22.44
N ARG A 76 4.36 -5.46 -21.95
CA ARG A 76 3.46 -6.36 -22.68
C ARG A 76 2.97 -5.76 -24.00
N LYS A 77 2.74 -4.44 -24.08
CA LYS A 77 2.30 -3.78 -25.32
C LYS A 77 3.44 -3.55 -26.32
N ASN A 78 4.67 -3.34 -25.85
CA ASN A 78 5.84 -3.11 -26.71
C ASN A 78 6.41 -4.39 -27.34
N GLY A 79 6.09 -5.58 -26.81
CA GLY A 79 6.48 -6.87 -27.38
C GLY A 79 5.60 -7.39 -28.52
N PHE A 80 4.58 -6.64 -28.95
CA PHE A 80 3.69 -6.98 -30.08
C PHE A 80 3.95 -6.10 -31.33
N LYS A 81 5.12 -5.46 -31.43
CA LYS A 81 5.59 -4.81 -32.66
C LYS A 81 6.63 -5.66 -33.37
#